data_AF-A0AAV3WSA1-F1
#
_entry.id   AF-A0AAV3WSA1-F1
#
_cell.length_a   1.000
_cell.length_b   1.000
_cell.length_c   1.000
_cell.angle_alpha   90.00
_cell.angle_beta   90.00
_cell.angle_gamma   90.00
#
_symmetry.space_group_name_H-M   'P 1'
#
loop_
_entity.id
_entity.type
_entity.pdbx_description
1 polymer ?
#
loop_
_entity_poly.entity_id
_entity_poly.type
_entity_poly.pdbx_seq_one_letter_code
_entity_poly.pdbx_strand_id
1 'polypeptide(L)'
;MEGVVYMGFLEQGQTVNYERYISTLRALKLRLRRVRRDKDSILQHDNARPHPSRQTQNALRQLELTTPPHPAYSSDLAPSDYYLFP
;
A
#
# COMPACT_ATOMS: atom_id res chain seq x y z
N MET A 1 10.99 2.75 -16.54
CA MET A 1 10.23 2.81 -15.28
C MET A 1 9.83 1.40 -14.88
N GLU A 2 9.93 1.06 -13.59
CA GLU A 2 9.40 -0.21 -13.10
C GLU A 2 7.90 -0.05 -12.85
N GLY A 3 7.08 -0.78 -13.62
CA GLY A 3 5.62 -0.63 -13.60
C GLY A 3 4.92 -1.26 -12.39
N VAL A 4 3.63 -1.54 -12.55
CA VAL A 4 2.77 -2.10 -11.50
C VAL A 4 3.36 -3.39 -10.91
N VAL A 5 3.41 -3.47 -9.57
CA VAL A 5 3.94 -4.66 -8.84
C VAL A 5 2.83 -5.64 -8.51
N TYR A 6 1.74 -5.15 -7.95
CA TYR A 6 0.61 -5.93 -7.47
C TYR A 6 -0.67 -5.10 -7.62
N MET A 7 -1.74 -5.75 -8.05
CA MET A 7 -3.08 -5.18 -8.14
C MET A 7 -4.07 -6.24 -7.66
N GLY A 8 -5.06 -5.82 -6.87
CA GLY A 8 -6.08 -6.70 -6.35
C GLY A 8 -7.44 -6.02 -6.42
N PHE A 9 -8.46 -6.80 -6.77
CA PHE A 9 -9.82 -6.32 -6.93
C PHE A 9 -10.71 -6.89 -5.82
N LEU A 10 -11.73 -6.12 -5.46
CA LEU A 10 -12.80 -6.55 -4.56
C LEU A 10 -14.03 -6.91 -5.35
N GLU A 11 -14.86 -7.75 -4.75
CA GLU A 11 -16.22 -7.95 -5.26
C GLU A 11 -17.03 -6.66 -5.09
N GLN A 12 -18.04 -6.50 -5.92
CA GLN A 12 -18.89 -5.32 -5.91
C GLN A 12 -19.56 -5.14 -4.54
N GLY A 13 -19.56 -3.89 -4.04
CA GLY A 13 -20.15 -3.54 -2.75
C GLY A 13 -19.25 -3.81 -1.54
N GLN A 14 -18.09 -4.45 -1.71
CA GLN A 14 -17.11 -4.62 -0.64
C GLN A 14 -16.20 -3.38 -0.52
N THR A 15 -15.74 -3.12 0.69
CA THR A 15 -14.80 -2.03 0.99
C THR A 15 -13.51 -2.60 1.59
N VAL A 16 -12.41 -1.86 1.44
CA VAL A 16 -11.13 -2.23 2.06
C VAL A 16 -11.19 -1.93 3.55
N ASN A 17 -11.29 -2.96 4.37
CA ASN A 17 -11.05 -2.88 5.82
C ASN A 17 -9.58 -3.19 6.15
N TYR A 18 -9.20 -3.14 7.43
CA TYR A 18 -7.82 -3.38 7.85
C TYR A 18 -7.35 -4.81 7.52
N GLU A 19 -8.21 -5.83 7.63
CA GLU A 19 -7.85 -7.23 7.35
C GLU A 19 -7.51 -7.43 5.88
N ARG A 20 -8.36 -6.88 5.00
CA ARG A 20 -8.14 -6.93 3.56
C ARG A 20 -6.91 -6.14 3.14
N TYR A 21 -6.68 -4.99 3.76
CA TYR A 21 -5.48 -4.18 3.52
C TYR A 21 -4.20 -4.91 3.93
N ILE A 22 -4.17 -5.52 5.12
CA ILE A 22 -3.03 -6.31 5.61
C ILE A 22 -2.75 -7.51 4.69
N SER A 23 -3.80 -8.21 4.25
CA SER A 23 -3.66 -9.30 3.28
C SER A 23 -3.00 -8.82 1.98
N THR A 24 -3.41 -7.65 1.49
CA THR A 24 -2.83 -7.00 0.31
C THR A 24 -1.35 -6.68 0.51
N LEU A 25 -0.98 -6.12 1.66
CA LEU A 25 0.42 -5.81 2.00
C LEU A 25 1.31 -7.06 2.03
N ARG A 26 0.80 -8.18 2.57
CA ARG A 26 1.51 -9.46 2.57
C ARG A 26 1.76 -9.96 1.15
N ALA A 27 0.72 -9.94 0.31
CA ALA A 27 0.84 -10.35 -1.09
C ALA A 27 1.82 -9.44 -1.87
N LEU A 28 1.75 -8.12 -1.64
CA LEU A 28 2.68 -7.14 -2.21
C LEU A 28 4.13 -7.45 -1.82
N LYS A 29 4.43 -7.68 -0.52
CA LYS A 29 5.79 -8.00 -0.06
C LYS A 29 6.32 -9.29 -0.69
N LEU A 30 5.49 -10.32 -0.80
CA LEU A 30 5.88 -11.57 -1.48
C LEU A 30 6.20 -11.34 -2.97
N ARG A 31 5.42 -10.48 -3.63
CA ARG A 31 5.66 -10.15 -5.04
C ARG A 31 6.92 -9.30 -5.21
N LEU A 32 7.14 -8.29 -4.38
CA LEU A 32 8.35 -7.46 -4.37
C LEU A 32 9.62 -8.31 -4.26
N ARG A 33 9.65 -9.29 -3.34
CA ARG A 33 10.79 -10.22 -3.19
C ARG A 33 11.11 -11.01 -4.47
N ARG A 34 10.14 -11.20 -5.36
CA ARG A 34 10.33 -11.92 -6.63
C ARG A 34 10.72 -10.99 -7.77
N VAL A 35 10.12 -9.81 -7.87
CA VAL A 35 10.29 -8.92 -9.04
C VAL A 35 11.28 -7.79 -8.83
N ARG A 36 11.64 -7.47 -7.59
CA ARG A 36 12.52 -6.36 -7.21
C ARG A 36 13.42 -6.76 -6.03
N ARG A 37 14.09 -7.91 -6.16
CA ARG A 37 14.84 -8.58 -5.08
C ARG A 37 15.95 -7.71 -4.47
N ASP A 38 16.60 -6.90 -5.29
CA ASP A 38 17.79 -6.14 -4.91
C ASP A 38 17.48 -4.67 -4.58
N LYS A 39 16.20 -4.36 -4.28
CA LYS A 39 15.75 -3.00 -4.01
C LYS A 39 15.04 -2.89 -2.68
N ASP A 40 15.51 -1.95 -1.86
CA ASP A 40 14.75 -1.48 -0.73
C ASP A 40 13.49 -0.75 -1.20
N SER A 41 12.39 -0.96 -0.48
CA SER A 41 11.08 -0.44 -0.85
C SER A 41 10.51 0.40 0.29
N ILE A 42 10.17 1.64 -0.03
CA ILE A 42 9.40 2.54 0.83
C ILE A 42 7.97 2.55 0.32
N LEU A 43 7.00 2.36 1.22
CA LEU A 43 5.58 2.36 0.88
C LEU A 43 5.01 3.74 1.12
N GLN A 44 4.55 4.40 0.06
CA GLN A 44 3.71 5.60 0.17
C GLN A 44 2.24 5.20 0.05
N HIS A 45 1.43 5.67 0.98
CA HIS A 45 -0.03 5.51 0.98
C HIS A 45 -0.68 6.66 1.74
N ASP A 46 -1.96 6.92 1.46
CA ASP A 46 -2.73 7.97 2.12
C ASP A 46 -3.19 7.54 3.54
N ASN A 47 -3.86 8.46 4.25
CA ASN A 47 -4.37 8.22 5.60
C ASN A 47 -5.79 7.63 5.65
N ALA A 48 -6.25 6.93 4.60
CA ALA A 48 -7.57 6.30 4.60
C ALA A 48 -7.76 5.38 5.82
N ARG A 49 -8.98 5.30 6.37
CA ARG A 49 -9.28 4.68 7.67
C ARG A 49 -8.66 3.29 7.97
N PRO A 50 -8.45 2.35 7.01
CA PRO A 50 -7.74 1.10 7.34
C PRO A 50 -6.21 1.28 7.51
N HIS A 51 -5.61 2.29 6.91
CA HIS A 51 -4.16 2.50 6.83
C HIS A 51 -3.50 2.88 8.17
N PRO A 52 -4.03 3.85 8.95
CA PRO A 52 -3.45 4.21 10.25
C PRO A 52 -3.93 3.31 11.39
N SER A 53 -4.73 2.27 11.12
CA SER A 53 -5.20 1.35 12.17
C SER A 53 -4.02 0.67 12.87
N ARG A 54 -4.16 0.38 14.17
CA ARG A 54 -3.12 -0.28 14.97
C ARG A 54 -2.71 -1.63 14.36
N GLN A 55 -3.67 -2.38 13.83
CA GLN A 55 -3.47 -3.66 13.16
C GLN A 55 -2.60 -3.49 11.92
N THR A 56 -2.89 -2.50 11.07
CA THR A 56 -2.10 -2.21 9.88
C THR A 56 -0.68 -1.75 10.24
N GLN A 57 -0.54 -0.87 11.23
CA GLN A 57 0.77 -0.40 11.69
C GLN A 57 1.63 -1.53 12.26
N ASN A 58 1.03 -2.49 12.98
CA ASN A 58 1.71 -3.71 13.42
C ASN A 58 2.17 -4.56 12.22
N ALA A 59 1.31 -4.74 11.22
CA ALA A 59 1.63 -5.52 10.03
C ALA A 59 2.75 -4.88 9.20
N LEU A 60 2.73 -3.55 9.02
CA LEU A 60 3.79 -2.81 8.32
C LEU A 60 5.17 -3.02 8.98
N ARG A 61 5.22 -2.95 10.32
CA ARG A 61 6.44 -3.26 11.08
C ARG A 61 6.91 -4.70 10.87
N GLN A 62 6.00 -5.67 10.98
CA GLN A 62 6.33 -7.09 10.77
C GLN A 62 6.81 -7.40 9.34
N LEU A 63 6.31 -6.65 8.36
CA LEU A 63 6.68 -6.80 6.95
C LEU A 63 7.91 -5.97 6.57
N GLU A 64 8.47 -5.19 7.51
CA GLU A 64 9.59 -4.27 7.26
C GLU A 64 9.29 -3.37 6.05
N LEU A 65 8.09 -2.78 6.05
CA LEU A 65 7.66 -1.80 5.06
C LEU A 65 7.68 -0.43 5.72
N THR A 66 8.72 0.35 5.44
CA THR A 66 8.83 1.73 5.89
C THR A 66 7.79 2.59 5.20
N THR A 67 7.00 3.30 5.97
CA THR A 67 5.95 4.23 5.52
C THR A 67 6.27 5.65 5.99
N PRO A 68 6.56 6.59 5.07
CA PRO A 68 6.74 7.99 5.43
C PRO A 68 5.38 8.62 5.79
N PRO A 69 5.37 9.70 6.59
CA PRO A 69 4.14 10.42 6.88
C PRO A 69 3.52 10.97 5.59
N HIS A 70 2.20 10.88 5.48
CA HIS A 70 1.44 11.51 4.41
C HIS A 70 0.53 12.60 5.01
N PRO A 71 0.52 13.84 4.49
CA PRO A 71 -0.39 14.88 4.94
C PRO A 71 -1.85 14.57 4.60
N ALA A 72 -2.79 15.18 5.33
CA ALA A 72 -4.21 15.01 5.06
C ALA A 72 -4.61 15.78 3.79
N TYR A 73 -5.50 15.18 2.98
CA TYR A 73 -6.06 15.80 1.77
C TYR A 73 -5.01 16.22 0.73
N SER A 74 -3.98 15.39 0.51
CA SER A 74 -2.85 15.71 -0.37
C SER A 74 -2.70 14.72 -1.52
N SER A 75 -3.76 14.58 -2.32
CA SER A 75 -3.76 13.75 -3.54
C SER A 75 -2.73 14.23 -4.57
N ASP A 76 -2.40 15.52 -4.58
CA ASP A 76 -1.31 16.09 -5.39
C ASP A 76 0.08 15.54 -5.01
N LEU A 77 0.22 14.99 -3.80
CA LEU A 77 1.44 14.33 -3.32
C LEU A 77 1.41 12.80 -3.48
N ALA A 78 0.28 12.23 -3.92
CA ALA A 78 0.10 10.80 -4.12
C ALA A 78 0.20 10.45 -5.62
N PRO A 79 1.27 9.80 -6.10
CA PRO A 79 1.46 9.44 -7.50
C PRO A 79 0.33 8.58 -8.08
N SER A 80 -0.32 7.79 -7.23
CA SER A 80 -1.50 7.04 -7.63
C SER A 80 -2.63 7.98 -8.09
N ASP A 81 -2.84 9.10 -7.37
CA ASP A 81 -3.95 10.01 -7.62
C ASP A 81 -3.64 11.02 -8.73
N TYR A 82 -2.44 11.61 -8.76
CA TYR A 82 -2.12 12.67 -9.75
C TYR A 82 -1.63 12.15 -11.11
N TYR A 83 -1.25 10.86 -11.20
CA TYR A 83 -0.64 10.30 -12.42
C TYR A 83 -1.26 8.98 -12.88
N LEU A 84 -1.52 8.03 -11.97
CA LEU A 84 -1.98 6.70 -12.39
C LEU A 84 -3.49 6.62 -12.63
N PHE A 85 -4.28 7.20 -11.74
CA PHE A 85 -5.74 7.24 -11.88
C PHE A 85 -6.15 8.41 -12.79
N PRO A 86 -7.08 8.18 -13.73
CA PRO A 86 -7.56 9.20 -14.67
C PRO A 86 -8.46 10.26 -14.02
#